data_AF-A0A7V0IW94-F1
#
_entry.id   AF-A0A7V0IW94-F1
#
_cell.length_a   1.000
_cell.length_b   1.000
_cell.length_c   1.000
_cell.angle_alpha   90.00
_cell.angle_beta   90.00
_cell.angle_gamma   90.00
#
_symmetry.space_group_name_H-M   'P 1'
#
loop_
_entity.id
_entity.type
_entity.pdbx_description
1 polymer ?
#
loop_
_entity_poly.entity_id
_entity_poly.type
_entity_poly.pdbx_seq_one_letter_code
_entity_poly.pdbx_strand_id
1 'polypeptide(L)'
;MIDKTRKSLATGVTRIKWIANFIAERTKAETSVAKLLFQSSKLENKIDALYRDIGRRVVELGETAKEEEKDVLKDFIIQQALDEVRHLKEAADKYKHQAGNMSKLPE
;
A
#
# COMPACT_ATOMS: atom_id res chain seq x y z
N MET A 1 -32.09 38.76 28.29
CA MET A 1 -32.23 37.29 28.09
C MET A 1 -31.90 36.87 26.66
N ILE A 2 -32.38 37.57 25.63
CA ILE A 2 -32.14 37.30 24.20
C ILE A 2 -30.64 37.28 23.82
N ASP A 3 -29.81 38.16 24.38
CA ASP A 3 -28.37 38.15 24.07
C ASP A 3 -27.64 36.94 24.65
N LYS A 4 -28.12 36.42 25.78
CA LYS A 4 -27.52 35.25 26.45
C LYS A 4 -27.83 33.97 25.68
N THR A 5 -29.05 33.86 25.13
CA THR A 5 -29.46 32.75 24.24
C THR A 5 -28.82 32.85 22.85
N ARG A 6 -28.66 34.06 22.28
CA ARG A 6 -27.93 34.24 21.02
C ARG A 6 -26.46 33.85 21.15
N LYS A 7 -25.82 34.23 22.26
CA LYS A 7 -24.41 33.89 22.55
C LYS A 7 -24.20 32.38 22.78
N SER A 8 -25.14 31.71 23.45
CA SER A 8 -25.08 30.25 23.63
C SER A 8 -25.30 29.48 22.33
N LEU A 9 -26.21 29.93 21.47
CA LEU A 9 -26.43 29.35 20.13
C LEU A 9 -25.19 29.53 19.23
N ALA A 10 -24.61 30.73 19.19
CA ALA A 10 -23.37 30.97 18.44
C ALA A 10 -22.22 30.07 18.91
N THR A 11 -22.10 29.89 20.23
CA THR A 11 -21.10 28.98 20.82
C THR A 11 -21.37 27.52 20.42
N GLY A 12 -22.64 27.10 20.42
CA GLY A 12 -23.05 25.77 19.99
C GLY A 12 -22.72 25.50 18.52
N VAL A 13 -23.03 26.44 17.63
CA VAL A 13 -22.70 26.36 16.19
C VAL A 13 -21.19 26.27 15.98
N THR A 14 -20.40 27.07 16.70
CA THR A 14 -18.94 27.01 16.61
C THR A 14 -18.38 25.65 17.07
N ARG A 15 -18.92 25.08 18.14
CA ARG A 15 -18.53 23.73 18.61
C ARG A 15 -18.87 22.65 17.59
N ILE A 16 -20.07 22.69 17.00
CA ILE A 16 -20.47 21.73 15.97
C ILE A 16 -19.57 21.84 14.74
N LYS A 17 -19.23 23.06 14.30
CA LYS A 17 -18.27 23.28 13.21
C LYS A 17 -16.90 22.72 13.52
N TRP A 18 -16.41 22.90 14.75
CA TRP A 18 -15.12 22.35 15.16
C TRP A 18 -15.12 20.82 15.15
N ILE A 19 -16.17 20.17 15.68
CA ILE A 19 -16.31 18.71 15.65
C ILE A 19 -16.40 18.20 14.21
N ALA A 20 -17.19 18.86 13.36
CA ALA A 20 -17.33 18.48 11.95
C ALA A 20 -15.98 18.56 11.21
N ASN A 21 -15.22 19.64 11.42
CA ASN A 21 -13.88 19.79 10.85
C ASN A 21 -12.91 18.73 11.38
N PHE A 22 -12.93 18.45 12.67
CA PHE A 22 -12.08 17.43 13.29
C PHE A 22 -12.36 16.02 12.71
N ILE A 23 -13.63 15.63 12.60
CA ILE A 23 -14.03 14.36 12.00
C ILE A 23 -13.62 14.30 10.53
N ALA A 24 -13.85 15.37 9.76
CA ALA A 24 -13.49 15.42 8.35
C ALA A 24 -11.99 15.22 8.11
N GLU A 25 -11.14 15.89 8.88
CA GLU A 25 -9.68 15.73 8.82
C GLU A 25 -9.26 14.30 9.19
N ARG A 26 -9.86 13.72 10.23
CA ARG A 26 -9.55 12.34 10.65
C ARG A 26 -9.94 11.31 9.59
N THR A 27 -11.16 11.40 9.05
CA THR A 27 -11.63 10.49 8.00
C THR A 27 -10.75 10.59 6.74
N LYS A 28 -10.31 11.79 6.38
CA LYS A 28 -9.40 12.00 5.24
C LYS A 28 -8.03 11.33 5.48
N ALA A 29 -7.48 11.44 6.69
CA ALA A 29 -6.24 10.76 7.05
C ALA A 29 -6.38 9.23 6.98
N GLU A 30 -7.44 8.68 7.59
CA GLU A 30 -7.73 7.23 7.58
C GLU A 30 -7.95 6.69 6.16
N THR A 31 -8.67 7.43 5.32
CA THR A 31 -8.88 7.07 3.90
C THR A 31 -7.55 7.03 3.13
N SER A 32 -6.66 7.97 3.43
CA SER A 32 -5.34 8.04 2.78
C SER A 32 -4.45 6.85 3.20
N VAL A 33 -4.47 6.47 4.48
CA VAL A 33 -3.80 5.27 4.99
C VAL A 33 -4.35 4.02 4.30
N ALA A 34 -5.68 3.87 4.25
CA ALA A 34 -6.33 2.74 3.59
C ALA A 34 -5.94 2.64 2.10
N LYS A 35 -5.88 3.77 1.40
CA LYS A 35 -5.43 3.82 0.01
C LYS A 35 -3.99 3.35 -0.16
N LEU A 36 -3.07 3.74 0.72
CA LEU A 36 -1.68 3.31 0.67
C LEU A 36 -1.55 1.80 0.91
N LEU A 37 -2.26 1.28 1.90
CA LEU A 37 -2.29 -0.17 2.18
C LEU A 37 -2.88 -0.97 1.01
N PHE A 38 -3.93 -0.45 0.38
CA PHE A 38 -4.50 -1.06 -0.82
C PHE A 38 -3.49 -1.09 -1.98
N GLN A 39 -2.73 -0.02 -2.21
CA GLN A 39 -1.67 -0.01 -3.22
C GLN A 39 -0.56 -1.03 -2.90
N SER A 40 -0.15 -1.12 -1.63
CA SER A 40 0.81 -2.16 -1.20
C SER A 40 0.30 -3.57 -1.52
N SER A 41 -0.93 -3.88 -1.12
CA SER A 41 -1.52 -5.21 -1.36
C SER A 41 -1.63 -5.53 -2.86
N LYS A 42 -1.93 -4.54 -3.70
CA LYS A 42 -1.93 -4.72 -5.15
C LYS A 42 -0.54 -5.08 -5.70
N LEU A 43 0.52 -4.50 -5.16
CA LEU A 43 1.89 -4.86 -5.55
C LEU A 43 2.28 -6.25 -5.05
N GLU A 44 1.89 -6.61 -3.84
CA GLU A 44 2.11 -7.97 -3.30
C GLU A 44 1.45 -9.04 -4.17
N ASN A 45 0.22 -8.82 -4.61
CA ASN A 45 -0.47 -9.74 -5.52
C ASN A 45 0.27 -9.89 -6.87
N LYS A 46 0.91 -8.82 -7.36
CA LYS A 46 1.74 -8.90 -8.59
C LYS A 46 3.03 -9.68 -8.36
N ILE A 47 3.66 -9.50 -7.19
CA ILE A 47 4.85 -10.27 -6.80
C ILE A 47 4.52 -11.76 -6.75
N ASP A 48 3.39 -12.13 -6.16
CA ASP A 48 2.94 -13.51 -6.09
C ASP A 48 2.68 -14.12 -7.48
N ALA A 49 2.13 -13.33 -8.41
CA ALA A 49 1.98 -13.75 -9.80
C ALA A 49 3.34 -13.99 -10.47
N LEU A 50 4.29 -13.06 -10.32
CA LEU A 50 5.65 -13.22 -10.86
C LEU A 50 6.37 -14.44 -10.29
N TYR A 51 6.21 -14.74 -8.99
CA TYR A 51 6.77 -15.97 -8.44
C TYR A 51 6.19 -17.24 -9.04
N ARG A 52 4.90 -17.26 -9.34
CA ARG A 52 4.27 -18.40 -10.03
C ARG A 52 4.80 -18.54 -11.45
N ASP A 53 4.99 -17.43 -12.16
CA ASP A 53 5.51 -17.43 -13.53
C ASP A 53 6.99 -17.85 -13.57
N ILE A 54 7.81 -17.33 -12.64
CA ILE A 54 9.20 -17.77 -12.46
C ILE A 54 9.24 -19.27 -12.15
N GLY A 55 8.42 -19.73 -11.19
CA GLY A 55 8.37 -21.15 -10.82
C GLY A 55 8.00 -22.04 -12.00
N ARG A 56 7.00 -21.63 -12.81
CA ARG A 56 6.63 -22.34 -14.04
C ARG A 56 7.81 -22.38 -15.02
N ARG A 57 8.46 -21.24 -15.25
CA ARG A 57 9.60 -21.14 -16.18
C ARG A 57 10.79 -21.99 -15.74
N VAL A 58 11.07 -22.03 -14.44
CA VAL A 58 12.12 -22.89 -13.86
C VAL A 58 11.81 -24.36 -14.11
N VAL A 59 10.56 -24.79 -13.95
CA VAL A 59 10.16 -26.18 -14.23
C VAL A 59 10.30 -26.51 -15.71
N GLU A 60 9.78 -25.66 -16.61
CA GLU A 60 9.90 -25.83 -18.07
C GLU A 60 11.37 -25.92 -18.52
N LEU A 61 12.23 -25.07 -17.98
CA LEU A 61 13.66 -25.11 -18.27
C LEU A 61 14.34 -26.31 -17.63
N GLY A 62 13.96 -26.70 -16.42
CA GLY A 62 14.54 -27.84 -15.71
C GLY A 62 14.28 -29.18 -16.41
N GLU A 63 13.15 -29.32 -17.11
CA GLU A 63 12.85 -30.49 -17.94
C GLU A 63 13.84 -30.65 -19.11
N THR A 64 14.32 -29.54 -19.68
CA THR A 64 15.27 -29.54 -20.81
C THR A 64 16.73 -29.38 -20.38
N ALA A 65 16.99 -28.74 -19.24
CA ALA A 65 18.32 -28.41 -18.75
C ALA A 65 19.12 -29.61 -18.21
N LYS A 66 18.45 -30.72 -17.85
CA LYS A 66 19.12 -31.95 -17.40
C LYS A 66 20.06 -32.54 -18.46
N GLU A 67 19.78 -32.31 -19.73
CA GLU A 67 20.59 -32.82 -20.84
C GLU A 67 21.75 -31.88 -21.20
N GLU A 68 21.67 -30.61 -20.82
CA GLU A 68 22.54 -29.54 -21.31
C GLU A 68 23.38 -28.85 -20.22
N GLU A 69 23.34 -29.31 -18.96
CA GLU A 69 23.99 -28.69 -17.79
C GLU A 69 23.72 -27.17 -17.67
N LYS A 70 22.55 -26.71 -18.13
CA LYS A 70 22.20 -25.29 -18.13
C LYS A 70 21.74 -24.84 -16.74
N ASP A 71 22.30 -23.73 -16.28
CA ASP A 71 21.82 -23.03 -15.09
C ASP A 71 20.52 -22.27 -15.41
N VAL A 72 19.40 -22.81 -14.92
CA VAL A 72 18.05 -22.24 -15.11
C VAL A 72 17.93 -20.83 -14.55
N LEU A 73 18.71 -20.46 -13.53
CA LEU A 73 18.64 -19.11 -12.95
C LEU A 73 19.30 -18.07 -13.85
N LYS A 74 20.13 -18.46 -14.81
CA LYS A 74 20.73 -17.54 -15.79
C LYS A 74 19.82 -17.24 -16.98
N ASP A 75 18.65 -17.88 -17.06
CA ASP A 75 17.65 -17.53 -18.08
C ASP A 75 17.24 -16.06 -17.94
N PHE A 76 17.25 -15.36 -19.07
CA PHE A 76 17.01 -13.92 -19.13
C PHE A 76 15.62 -13.55 -18.61
N ILE A 77 14.61 -14.38 -18.87
CA ILE A 77 13.23 -14.12 -18.44
C ILE A 77 13.15 -14.23 -16.91
N ILE A 78 13.81 -15.25 -16.33
CA ILE A 78 13.90 -15.40 -14.87
C ILE A 78 14.62 -14.22 -14.23
N GLN A 79 15.76 -13.79 -14.78
CA GLN A 79 16.50 -12.63 -14.26
C GLN A 79 15.68 -11.34 -14.32
N GLN A 80 15.01 -11.09 -15.45
CA GLN A 80 14.15 -9.92 -15.61
C GLN A 80 12.98 -9.92 -14.61
N ALA A 81 12.33 -11.07 -14.43
CA ALA A 81 11.22 -11.19 -13.47
C ALA A 81 11.70 -11.02 -12.02
N LEU A 82 12.90 -11.50 -11.67
CA LEU A 82 13.50 -11.30 -10.35
C LEU A 82 13.82 -9.83 -10.08
N ASP A 83 14.36 -9.11 -11.07
CA ASP A 83 14.58 -7.67 -10.98
C ASP A 83 13.27 -6.90 -10.81
N GLU A 84 12.21 -7.29 -11.53
CA GLU A 84 10.88 -6.70 -11.35
C GLU A 84 10.32 -6.96 -9.95
N VAL A 85 10.45 -8.19 -9.44
CA VAL A 85 10.07 -8.51 -8.05
C VAL A 85 10.82 -7.62 -7.05
N ARG A 86 12.12 -7.39 -7.23
CA ARG A 86 12.90 -6.50 -6.36
C ARG A 86 12.32 -5.08 -6.36
N HIS A 87 12.06 -4.51 -7.53
CA HIS A 87 11.48 -3.17 -7.64
C HIS A 87 10.07 -3.08 -7.05
N LEU A 88 9.22 -4.09 -7.25
CA LEU A 88 7.88 -4.14 -6.68
C LEU A 88 7.91 -4.25 -5.16
N LYS A 89 8.84 -5.04 -4.59
CA LYS A 89 9.02 -5.13 -3.14
C LYS A 89 9.42 -3.79 -2.53
N GLU A 90 10.40 -3.11 -3.13
CA GLU A 90 10.82 -1.78 -2.68
C GLU A 90 9.65 -0.78 -2.72
N ALA A 91 8.81 -0.84 -3.76
CA ALA A 91 7.64 0.02 -3.86
C ALA A 91 6.55 -0.33 -2.82
N ALA A 92 6.29 -1.62 -2.58
CA ALA A 92 5.34 -2.07 -1.57
C ALA A 92 5.77 -1.63 -0.16
N ASP A 93 7.04 -1.81 0.18
CA ASP A 93 7.60 -1.38 1.46
C ASP A 93 7.54 0.14 1.64
N LYS A 94 7.78 0.91 0.57
CA LYS A 94 7.57 2.38 0.62
C LYS A 94 6.13 2.74 0.97
N TYR A 95 5.13 2.08 0.38
CA TYR A 95 3.72 2.33 0.71
C TYR A 95 3.39 1.94 2.16
N LYS A 96 3.90 0.81 2.64
CA LYS A 96 3.72 0.39 4.04
C LYS A 96 4.36 1.37 5.02
N HIS A 97 5.58 1.84 4.73
CA HIS A 97 6.25 2.85 5.55
C HIS A 97 5.49 4.18 5.55
N GLN A 98 5.00 4.64 4.41
CA GLN A 98 4.17 5.84 4.32
C GLN A 98 2.88 5.69 5.14
N ALA A 99 2.19 4.55 5.02
CA ALA A 99 1.00 4.25 5.80
C ALA A 99 1.28 4.23 7.30
N GLY A 100 2.38 3.59 7.72
CA GLY A 100 2.82 3.50 9.11
C GLY A 100 3.27 4.84 9.71
N ASN A 101 3.75 5.78 8.89
CA ASN A 101 4.06 7.14 9.35
C ASN A 101 2.79 7.99 9.50
N MET A 102 1.81 7.80 8.61
CA MET A 102 0.52 8.51 8.65
C MET A 102 -0.41 7.99 9.76
N SER A 103 -0.28 6.72 10.17
CA SER A 103 -1.07 6.18 11.29
C SER A 103 -0.61 6.68 12.66
N LYS A 104 0.59 7.28 12.76
CA LYS A 104 1.15 7.85 14.00
C LYS A 104 0.75 9.30 14.25
N LEU A 105 -0.31 9.80 13.61
CA LEU A 105 -0.79 11.17 13.84
C LEU A 105 -1.10 11.38 15.33
N PRO A 106 -0.62 12.47 15.96
CA PRO A 106 -0.85 12.73 17.38
C PRO A 106 -2.34 12.90 17.64
N GLU A 107 -2.80 12.37 18.78
CA GLU A 107 -4.15 12.55 19.32
C GLU A 107 -4.51 14.03 19.53
#